data_AF-A0A226DFN7-F1
#
_entry.id   AF-A0A226DFN7-F1
#
_cell.length_a   1.000
_cell.length_b   1.000
_cell.length_c   1.000
_cell.angle_alpha   90.00
_cell.angle_beta   90.00
_cell.angle_gamma   90.00
#
_symmetry.space_group_name_H-M   'P 1'
#
loop_
_entity.id
_entity.type
_entity.pdbx_description
1 polymer ?
#
loop_
_entity_poly.entity_id
_entity_poly.type
_entity_poly.pdbx_seq_one_letter_code
_entity_poly.pdbx_strand_id
1 'polypeptide(L)'
;MLNFNFCVRIFVVIVPLLVQNGDTSNLPRQGTFPRRVQTALRQVQERIESNADLWIRIDARIEMDKVRAQIASLLKADASDIVVVPNTTSGMNAILRSMIWQRGDKIMHFSTVYGAMKSLIQ
;
A
#
# COMPACT_ATOMS: atom_id res chain seq x y z
N MET A 1 22.23 -23.21 8.62
CA MET A 1 22.48 -21.76 8.82
C MET A 1 21.87 -21.04 7.63
N LEU A 2 20.58 -20.68 7.72
CA LEU A 2 19.85 -20.04 6.61
C LEU A 2 20.24 -18.57 6.58
N ASN A 3 21.16 -18.22 5.67
CA ASN A 3 21.47 -16.83 5.35
C ASN A 3 20.29 -16.22 4.59
N PHE A 4 19.35 -15.63 5.31
CA PHE A 4 18.31 -14.76 4.76
C PHE A 4 18.93 -13.43 4.31
N ASN A 5 19.70 -13.44 3.23
CA ASN A 5 20.20 -12.23 2.56
C ASN A 5 19.22 -11.73 1.48
N PHE A 6 17.92 -11.73 1.78
CA PHE A 6 16.90 -11.10 0.93
C PHE A 6 16.21 -10.00 1.71
N CYS A 7 16.87 -8.84 1.75
CA CYS A 7 16.32 -7.60 2.27
C CYS A 7 15.35 -7.02 1.22
N VAL A 8 14.21 -7.68 0.98
CA VAL A 8 13.05 -7.00 0.40
C VAL A 8 12.43 -6.20 1.54
N ARG A 9 13.04 -5.05 1.86
CA ARG A 9 12.53 -4.08 2.84
C ARG A 9 11.31 -3.31 2.31
N ILE A 10 10.63 -3.84 1.30
CA ILE A 10 9.50 -3.19 0.65
C ILE A 10 8.30 -3.20 1.59
N PHE A 11 8.09 -2.08 2.26
CA PHE A 11 6.85 -1.86 2.99
C PHE A 11 5.76 -1.52 1.98
N VAL A 12 4.90 -2.50 1.72
CA VAL A 12 3.68 -2.31 0.95
C VAL A 12 2.69 -1.57 1.85
N VAL A 13 2.70 -0.25 1.76
CA VAL A 13 1.69 0.54 2.46
C VAL A 13 0.51 0.69 1.51
N ILE A 14 -0.51 -0.11 1.80
CA ILE A 14 -1.87 0.20 1.37
C ILE A 14 -2.17 1.57 1.95
N VAL A 15 -2.81 2.44 1.20
CA VAL A 15 -3.44 3.62 1.79
C VAL A 15 -4.86 3.24 2.20
N PRO A 16 -5.13 2.64 3.40
CA PRO A 16 -6.34 2.95 4.09
C PRO A 16 -6.04 4.25 4.82
N LEU A 17 -6.26 5.34 4.11
CA LEU A 17 -6.97 6.50 4.64
C LEU A 17 -7.08 6.48 6.18
N LEU A 18 -6.01 6.94 6.84
CA LEU A 18 -5.73 6.68 8.26
C LEU A 18 -6.85 7.23 9.14
N VAL A 19 -7.57 6.33 9.81
CA VAL A 19 -8.51 6.65 10.89
C VAL A 19 -7.73 6.75 12.19
N GLN A 20 -7.58 7.97 12.70
CA GLN A 20 -7.40 8.19 14.13
C GLN A 20 -8.69 8.75 14.72
N ASN A 21 -9.14 8.07 15.78
CA ASN A 21 -10.15 8.46 16.78
C ASN A 21 -11.61 8.06 16.50
N GLY A 22 -11.95 6.87 17.03
CA GLY A 22 -13.12 6.59 17.89
C GLY A 22 -14.51 7.07 17.45
N ASP A 23 -15.22 6.25 16.67
CA ASP A 23 -16.54 5.73 17.07
C ASP A 23 -16.93 4.53 16.19
N THR A 24 -17.40 3.44 16.82
CA THR A 24 -17.54 2.11 16.23
C THR A 24 -18.98 1.62 16.31
N SER A 25 -19.76 1.79 15.24
CA SER A 25 -20.93 0.93 15.01
C SER A 25 -21.37 1.00 13.54
N ASN A 26 -21.12 -0.07 12.78
CA ASN A 26 -21.85 -0.48 11.55
C ASN A 26 -21.32 -0.24 10.12
N LEU A 27 -20.06 0.10 9.83
CA LEU A 27 -19.65 0.24 8.42
C LEU A 27 -19.33 -1.13 7.74
N PRO A 28 -20.09 -1.58 6.73
CA PRO A 28 -19.81 -2.82 6.02
C PRO A 28 -18.78 -2.60 4.91
N ARG A 29 -17.71 -3.40 4.94
CA ARG A 29 -16.78 -3.84 3.86
C ARG A 29 -16.12 -2.83 2.89
N GLN A 30 -16.60 -1.60 2.76
CA GLN A 30 -15.98 -0.47 2.05
C GLN A 30 -16.05 0.75 2.97
N GLY A 31 -14.89 1.12 3.52
CA GLY A 31 -14.81 2.12 4.59
C GLY A 31 -15.26 3.51 4.13
N THR A 32 -16.08 4.16 4.95
CA THR A 32 -16.29 5.60 4.89
C THR A 32 -15.07 6.29 5.49
N PHE A 33 -14.59 7.36 4.85
CA PHE A 33 -13.43 8.11 5.31
C PHE A 33 -13.79 9.25 6.29
N PRO A 34 -12.92 9.56 7.28
CA PRO A 34 -13.11 10.71 8.15
C PRO A 34 -13.24 12.02 7.36
N ARG A 35 -14.00 12.99 7.89
CA ARG A 35 -14.22 14.30 7.24
C ARG A 35 -12.94 15.01 6.85
N ARG A 36 -11.90 14.95 7.68
CA ARG A 36 -10.59 15.57 7.38
C ARG A 36 -9.99 15.03 6.09
N VAL A 37 -10.14 13.72 5.86
CA VAL A 37 -9.60 13.10 4.66
C VAL A 37 -10.53 13.25 3.46
N GLN A 38 -11.84 13.35 3.67
CA GLN A 38 -12.76 13.82 2.62
C GLN A 38 -12.33 15.19 2.07
N THR A 39 -12.04 16.14 2.97
CA THR A 39 -11.61 17.50 2.58
C THR A 39 -10.30 17.45 1.81
N ALA A 40 -9.30 16.70 2.30
CA ALA A 40 -8.03 16.55 1.60
C ALA A 40 -8.18 15.88 0.22
N LEU A 41 -9.04 14.85 0.13
CA LEU A 41 -9.34 14.18 -1.14
C LEU A 41 -9.94 15.14 -2.15
N ARG A 42 -10.92 15.97 -1.73
CA ARG A 42 -11.55 16.97 -2.61
C ARG A 42 -10.55 18.01 -3.11
N GLN A 43 -9.67 18.51 -2.25
CA GLN A 43 -8.62 19.44 -2.66
C GLN A 43 -7.69 18.86 -3.73
N VAL A 44 -7.34 17.58 -3.58
CA VAL A 44 -6.54 16.86 -4.58
C VAL A 44 -7.33 16.66 -5.87
N GLN A 45 -8.60 16.28 -5.79
CA GLN A 45 -9.49 16.12 -6.96
C GLN A 45 -9.63 17.42 -7.75
N GLU A 46 -9.92 18.53 -7.08
CA GLU A 46 -10.02 19.86 -7.71
C GLU A 46 -8.71 20.23 -8.44
N ARG A 47 -7.55 19.91 -7.84
CA ARG A 47 -6.25 20.13 -8.49
C ARG A 47 -6.06 19.25 -9.72
N ILE A 48 -6.44 17.98 -9.65
CA ILE A 48 -6.40 17.05 -10.80
C ILE A 48 -7.30 17.56 -11.92
N GLU A 49 -8.53 17.96 -11.59
CA GLU A 49 -9.53 18.46 -12.54
C GLU A 49 -9.11 19.79 -13.18
N SER A 50 -8.37 20.63 -12.44
CA SER A 50 -7.86 21.89 -12.98
C SER A 50 -6.81 21.70 -14.08
N ASN A 51 -5.96 20.68 -13.98
CA ASN A 51 -4.95 20.35 -14.99
C ASN A 51 -4.47 18.89 -14.86
N ALA A 52 -5.17 17.99 -15.54
CA ALA A 52 -4.86 16.56 -15.49
C ALA A 52 -3.49 16.21 -16.10
N ASP A 53 -3.03 16.94 -17.13
CA ASP A 53 -1.74 16.66 -17.78
C ASP A 53 -0.58 16.97 -16.83
N LEU A 54 -0.62 18.13 -16.17
CA LEU A 54 0.37 18.49 -15.15
C LEU A 54 0.38 17.48 -14.00
N TRP A 55 -0.81 17.04 -13.57
CA TRP A 55 -0.93 16.08 -12.49
C TRP A 55 -0.26 14.74 -12.81
N ILE A 56 -0.59 14.16 -13.97
CA ILE A 56 -0.08 12.85 -14.38
C ILE A 56 1.44 12.90 -14.60
N ARG A 57 1.96 13.99 -15.17
CA ARG A 57 3.38 14.10 -15.54
C ARG A 57 4.30 14.46 -14.38
N ILE A 58 3.84 15.33 -13.47
CA ILE A 58 4.70 15.99 -12.48
C ILE A 58 4.13 15.87 -11.07
N ASP A 59 2.97 16.45 -10.81
CA ASP A 59 2.50 16.66 -9.43
C ASP A 59 2.28 15.34 -8.69
N ALA A 60 1.72 14.32 -9.35
CA ALA A 60 1.46 13.03 -8.74
C ALA A 60 2.75 12.42 -8.17
N ARG A 61 3.88 12.49 -8.89
CA ARG A 61 5.15 11.93 -8.41
C ARG A 61 5.66 12.66 -7.16
N ILE A 62 5.59 13.99 -7.18
CA ILE A 62 6.02 14.83 -6.05
C ILE A 62 5.17 14.55 -4.81
N GLU A 63 3.84 14.47 -4.97
CA GLU A 63 2.95 14.17 -3.85
C GLU A 63 3.18 12.75 -3.31
N MET A 64 3.45 11.78 -4.18
CA MET A 64 3.80 10.42 -3.76
C MET A 64 5.13 10.35 -2.98
N ASP A 65 6.12 11.17 -3.34
CA ASP A 65 7.38 11.26 -2.60
C ASP A 65 7.17 11.79 -1.17
N LYS A 66 6.31 12.80 -1.01
CA LYS A 66 5.92 13.32 0.31
C LYS A 66 5.22 12.25 1.15
N VAL A 67 4.29 11.51 0.54
CA VAL A 67 3.58 10.41 1.22
C VAL A 67 4.56 9.33 1.67
N ARG A 68 5.50 8.93 0.80
CA ARG A 68 6.55 7.96 1.15
C ARG A 68 7.41 8.45 2.32
N ALA A 69 7.81 9.72 2.34
CA ALA A 69 8.58 10.29 3.44
C ALA A 69 7.81 10.29 4.78
N GLN A 70 6.51 10.60 4.76
CA GLN A 70 5.68 10.56 5.96
C GLN A 70 5.51 9.13 6.50
N ILE A 71 5.28 8.16 5.61
CA ILE A 71 5.16 6.75 5.97
C ILE A 71 6.50 6.22 6.48
N ALA A 72 7.62 6.59 5.85
CA ALA A 72 8.98 6.25 6.28
C ALA A 72 9.24 6.67 7.72
N SER A 73 8.86 7.91 8.07
CA SER A 73 8.95 8.40 9.44
C SER A 73 8.09 7.60 10.41
N LEU A 74 6.89 7.15 10.01
CA LEU A 74 6.00 6.36 10.84
C LEU A 74 6.53 4.94 11.08
N LEU A 75 7.04 4.30 10.03
CA LEU A 75 7.53 2.92 10.05
C LEU A 75 9.00 2.79 10.47
N LYS A 76 9.71 3.92 10.66
CA LYS A 76 11.15 3.97 10.92
C LYS A 76 11.95 3.20 9.85
N ALA A 77 11.58 3.42 8.58
CA ALA A 77 12.20 2.81 7.41
C ALA A 77 12.67 3.92 6.44
N ASP A 78 13.54 3.57 5.49
CA ASP A 78 13.96 4.51 4.45
C ASP A 78 12.84 4.71 3.41
N ALA A 79 12.65 5.94 2.93
CA ALA A 79 11.61 6.23 1.94
C ALA A 79 11.84 5.53 0.58
N SER A 80 13.09 5.14 0.28
CA SER A 80 13.44 4.31 -0.88
C SER A 80 12.87 2.90 -0.79
N ASP A 81 12.62 2.42 0.42
CA ASP A 81 12.15 1.06 0.70
C ASP A 81 10.62 1.00 0.77
N ILE A 82 9.92 2.09 0.44
CA ILE A 82 8.46 2.16 0.53
C ILE A 82 7.86 2.27 -0.86
N VAL A 83 6.95 1.34 -1.16
CA VAL A 83 6.18 1.33 -2.39
C VAL A 83 4.70 1.40 -2.02
N VAL A 84 4.03 2.42 -2.56
CA VAL A 84 2.59 2.60 -2.38
C VAL A 84 1.86 1.89 -3.51
N VAL A 85 0.92 1.02 -3.15
CA VAL A 85 0.13 0.22 -4.10
C VAL A 85 -1.36 0.46 -3.89
N PRO A 86 -2.19 0.26 -4.93
CA PRO A 86 -3.63 0.52 -4.83
C PRO A 86 -4.38 -0.43 -3.88
N ASN A 87 -3.87 -1.65 -3.67
CA ASN A 87 -4.46 -2.61 -2.75
C ASN A 87 -3.47 -3.73 -2.37
N THR A 88 -3.82 -4.50 -1.35
CA THR A 88 -3.02 -5.61 -0.81
C THR A 88 -2.74 -6.70 -1.85
N THR A 89 -3.74 -7.05 -2.65
CA THR A 89 -3.66 -8.14 -3.65
C THR A 89 -2.61 -7.81 -4.72
N SER A 90 -2.62 -6.58 -5.22
CA SER A 90 -1.63 -6.08 -6.18
C SER A 90 -0.22 -6.09 -5.59
N GLY A 91 -0.06 -5.65 -4.33
CA GLY A 91 1.22 -5.67 -3.64
C GLY A 91 1.79 -7.08 -3.44
N MET A 92 0.95 -8.02 -2.99
CA MET A 92 1.35 -9.42 -2.80
C MET A 92 1.71 -10.09 -4.13
N ASN A 93 0.94 -9.83 -5.20
CA ASN A 93 1.24 -10.33 -6.53
C ASN A 93 2.60 -9.79 -7.04
N ALA A 94 2.90 -8.51 -6.82
CA ALA A 94 4.18 -7.93 -7.19
C ALA A 94 5.35 -8.60 -6.45
N ILE A 95 5.20 -8.82 -5.13
CA ILE A 95 6.21 -9.51 -4.32
C ILE A 95 6.44 -10.93 -4.82
N LEU A 96 5.37 -11.73 -4.94
CA LEU A 96 5.46 -13.13 -5.38
C LEU A 96 6.10 -13.28 -6.76
N ARG A 97 5.84 -12.35 -7.68
CA ARG A 97 6.44 -12.34 -9.03
C ARG A 97 7.88 -11.85 -9.06
N SER A 98 8.28 -11.02 -8.10
CA SER A 98 9.66 -10.51 -8.01
C SER A 98 10.65 -11.52 -7.43
N MET A 99 10.16 -12.55 -6.74
CA MET A 99 11.00 -13.59 -6.15
C MET A 99 11.47 -14.59 -7.21
N ILE A 100 12.74 -15.00 -7.10
CA ILE A 100 13.33 -16.04 -7.94
C ILE A 100 13.08 -17.38 -7.26
N TRP A 101 12.10 -18.13 -7.77
CA TRP A 101 11.72 -19.43 -7.23
C TRP A 101 12.62 -20.53 -7.77
N GLN A 102 13.03 -21.44 -6.89
CA GLN A 102 13.74 -22.67 -7.25
C GLN A 102 12.85 -23.89 -7.01
N ARG A 103 13.13 -24.96 -7.77
CA ARG A 103 12.41 -26.22 -7.60
C ARG A 103 12.67 -26.75 -6.19
N GLY A 104 11.60 -26.91 -5.40
CA GLY A 104 11.68 -27.38 -4.01
C GLY A 104 11.36 -26.29 -2.97
N ASP A 105 11.26 -25.03 -3.39
CA ASP A 105 10.78 -23.96 -2.52
C ASP A 105 9.33 -24.19 -2.08
N LYS A 106 9.03 -23.82 -0.84
CA LYS A 106 7.71 -24.02 -0.23
C LYS A 106 7.20 -22.71 0.34
N ILE A 107 5.93 -22.42 0.10
CA ILE A 107 5.23 -21.27 0.67
C ILE A 107 4.45 -21.76 1.89
N MET A 108 4.75 -21.21 3.07
CA MET A 108 3.99 -21.44 4.29
C MET A 108 2.97 -20.31 4.47
N HIS A 109 1.71 -20.67 4.70
CA HIS A 109 0.64 -19.70 4.96
C HIS A 109 -0.28 -20.20 6.07
N PHE A 110 -0.98 -19.30 6.76
CA PHE A 110 -1.95 -19.67 7.80
C PHE A 110 -3.21 -20.33 7.21
N SER A 111 -3.94 -21.09 8.03
CA SER A 111 -5.20 -21.71 7.61
C SER A 111 -6.32 -20.69 7.38
N THR A 112 -6.26 -19.54 8.05
CA THR A 112 -7.24 -18.43 8.01
C THR A 112 -6.83 -17.30 7.07
N VAL A 113 -6.12 -17.62 5.98
CA VAL A 113 -5.66 -16.62 5.02
C VAL A 113 -6.84 -16.03 4.24
N TYR A 114 -6.78 -14.72 3.98
CA TYR A 114 -7.77 -14.01 3.18
C TYR A 114 -7.95 -14.67 1.81
N GLY A 115 -9.20 -14.85 1.36
CA GLY A 115 -9.51 -15.66 0.16
C GLY A 115 -8.74 -15.25 -1.09
N ALA A 116 -8.53 -13.94 -1.32
CA ALA A 116 -7.74 -13.47 -2.47
C ALA A 116 -6.26 -13.85 -2.37
N MET A 117 -5.71 -13.94 -1.15
CA MET A 117 -4.33 -14.39 -0.92
C MET A 117 -4.18 -15.88 -1.13
N LYS A 118 -5.21 -16.67 -0.76
CA LYS A 118 -5.23 -18.11 -1.03
C LYS A 118 -5.14 -18.40 -2.53
N SER A 119 -5.91 -17.67 -3.35
CA SER A 119 -5.85 -17.80 -4.82
C SER A 119 -4.54 -17.35 -5.45
N LEU A 120 -3.73 -16.55 -4.75
CA LEU A 120 -2.44 -16.06 -5.24
C LEU A 120 -1.30 -17.06 -5.00
N ILE A 121 -1.48 -17.98 -4.05
CA ILE A 121 -0.47 -18.96 -3.64
C ILE A 121 -0.69 -20.32 -4.34
N GLN A 122 -1.92 -20.61 -4.78
CA GLN A 122 -2.34 -21.85 -5.44
C GLN A 122 -2.22 -21.77 -6.95
#